data_AF-A0A166DTZ9-F1
#
_entry.id   AF-A0A166DTZ9-F1
#
_cell.length_a   1.000
_cell.length_b   1.000
_cell.length_c   1.000
_cell.angle_alpha   90.00
_cell.angle_beta   90.00
_cell.angle_gamma   90.00
#
_symmetry.space_group_name_H-M   'P 1'
#
loop_
_entity.id
_entity.type
_entity.pdbx_description
1 polymer ?
#
loop_
_entity_poly.entity_id
_entity_poly.type
_entity_poly.pdbx_seq_one_letter_code
_entity_poly.pdbx_strand_id
1 'polypeptide(L)'
;LYSKGGGKNAKHGAIPKVSNIGAISYVGVQLFEQWHRHVFRATSTQTALFATKQFQHLPSIALLTKSSAPAKVNGAHFEIGAEDMTLFTTLSSNLERFARAMVVSRKRGPLEAGSRELLDTISEEG
;
A
#
# COMPACT_ATOMS: atom_id res chain seq x y z
N LEU A 1 8.81 8.87 -7.96
CA LEU A 1 8.14 9.61 -6.86
C LEU A 1 7.64 10.92 -7.44
N TYR A 2 6.32 11.10 -7.52
CA TYR A 2 5.70 12.30 -8.10
C TYR A 2 4.72 12.90 -7.09
N SER A 3 4.84 14.21 -6.79
CA SER A 3 3.78 14.96 -6.10
C SER A 3 3.13 15.91 -7.07
N LYS A 4 1.87 16.25 -6.77
CA LYS A 4 1.09 17.20 -7.55
C LYS A 4 1.58 18.61 -7.22
N GLY A 5 2.62 19.07 -7.93
CA GLY A 5 3.12 20.44 -7.81
C GLY A 5 2.15 21.45 -8.42
N GLY A 6 1.91 22.58 -7.73
CA GLY A 6 0.93 23.61 -8.10
C GLY A 6 1.31 24.53 -9.27
N GLY A 7 2.14 24.08 -10.22
CA GLY A 7 2.62 24.88 -11.36
C GLY A 7 2.28 24.27 -12.72
N LYS A 8 2.14 25.10 -13.76
CA LYS A 8 1.76 24.71 -15.14
C LYS A 8 2.63 23.58 -15.74
N ASN A 9 3.86 23.41 -15.26
CA ASN A 9 4.81 22.34 -15.68
C ASN A 9 5.21 21.38 -14.54
N ALA A 10 4.65 21.53 -13.33
CA ALA A 10 5.08 20.81 -12.12
C ALA A 10 4.29 19.52 -11.85
N LYS A 11 3.37 19.14 -12.74
CA LYS A 11 2.43 18.03 -12.56
C LYS A 11 3.12 16.65 -12.51
N HIS A 12 4.36 16.55 -13.01
CA HIS A 12 5.15 15.31 -13.10
C HIS A 12 6.64 15.51 -12.75
N GLY A 13 6.97 16.39 -11.82
CA GLY A 13 8.35 16.55 -11.36
C GLY A 13 8.82 15.35 -10.54
N ALA A 14 10.04 14.86 -10.77
CA ALA A 14 10.67 13.85 -9.92
C ALA A 14 10.99 14.44 -8.55
N ILE A 15 10.54 13.79 -7.48
CA ILE A 15 10.77 14.27 -6.11
C ILE A 15 11.68 13.29 -5.38
N PRO A 16 12.88 13.72 -4.95
CA PRO A 16 13.85 12.82 -4.31
C PRO A 16 13.53 12.54 -2.84
N LYS A 17 12.80 13.42 -2.16
CA LYS A 17 12.45 13.28 -0.74
C LYS A 17 11.05 13.80 -0.44
N VAL A 18 10.32 13.08 0.40
CA VAL A 18 9.01 13.47 0.93
C VAL A 18 8.94 13.12 2.41
N SER A 19 8.28 13.95 3.20
CA SER A 19 8.02 13.73 4.63
C SER A 19 6.75 12.93 4.88
N ASN A 20 5.85 12.83 3.89
CA ASN A 20 4.54 12.21 4.02
C ASN A 20 4.23 11.29 2.82
N ILE A 21 3.89 10.03 3.10
CA ILE A 21 3.51 9.02 2.10
C ILE A 21 2.14 9.29 1.45
N GLY A 22 1.29 10.11 2.06
CA GLY A 22 0.03 10.56 1.46
C GLY A 22 0.22 11.66 0.40
N ALA A 23 1.37 12.34 0.41
CA ALA A 23 1.67 13.40 -0.57
C ALA A 23 2.25 12.85 -1.89
N ILE A 24 2.41 11.53 -2.00
CA ILE A 24 3.08 10.89 -3.13
C ILE A 24 2.12 10.05 -3.97
N SER A 25 2.33 10.16 -5.28
CA SER A 25 1.63 9.38 -6.29
C SER A 25 2.66 8.69 -7.19
N TYR A 26 2.28 7.54 -7.76
CA TYR A 26 3.12 6.77 -8.69
C TYR A 26 4.50 6.40 -8.12
N VAL A 27 4.55 5.96 -6.87
CA VAL A 27 5.78 5.49 -6.24
C VAL A 27 6.15 4.13 -6.81
N GLY A 28 7.31 4.02 -7.47
CA GLY A 28 7.83 2.73 -7.89
C GLY A 28 8.34 1.95 -6.68
N VAL A 29 7.76 0.79 -6.42
CA VAL A 29 8.17 -0.13 -5.36
C VAL A 29 8.59 -1.46 -5.98
N GLN A 30 9.57 -2.12 -5.35
CA GLN A 30 9.88 -3.51 -5.68
C GLN A 30 8.81 -4.40 -5.05
N LEU A 31 8.24 -5.31 -5.84
CA LEU A 31 7.30 -6.30 -5.34
C LEU A 31 8.04 -7.54 -4.83
N PHE A 32 7.48 -8.12 -3.78
CA PHE A 32 7.91 -9.40 -3.24
C PHE A 32 6.70 -10.31 -3.12
N GLU A 33 6.87 -11.56 -3.50
CA GLU A 33 5.82 -12.57 -3.48
C GLU A 33 6.04 -13.51 -2.30
N GLN A 34 4.97 -13.87 -1.60
CA GLN A 34 5.04 -14.90 -0.57
C GLN A 34 5.44 -16.22 -1.23
N TRP A 35 6.58 -16.78 -0.82
CA TRP A 35 7.05 -18.08 -1.33
C TRP A 35 6.62 -19.20 -0.38
N HIS A 36 7.01 -19.12 0.89
CA HIS A 36 6.69 -20.15 1.88
C HIS A 36 6.61 -19.56 3.28
N ARG A 37 5.50 -19.80 3.98
CA ARG A 37 5.27 -19.30 5.36
C ARG A 37 5.59 -17.80 5.45
N HIS A 38 6.60 -17.44 6.23
CA HIS A 38 7.06 -16.07 6.50
C HIS A 38 8.09 -15.55 5.48
N VAL A 39 8.44 -16.34 4.47
CA VAL A 39 9.48 -16.03 3.48
C VAL A 39 8.86 -15.41 2.23
N PHE A 40 9.40 -14.27 1.85
CA PHE A 40 9.03 -13.53 0.65
C PHE A 40 10.24 -13.44 -0.29
N ARG A 41 10.00 -13.58 -1.60
CA ARG A 41 11.05 -13.58 -2.63
C ARG A 41 10.94 -12.37 -3.55
N ALA A 42 12.09 -11.84 -3.95
CA ALA A 42 12.21 -10.71 -4.87
C ALA A 42 11.84 -11.06 -6.33
N THR A 43 12.05 -12.31 -6.73
CA THR A 43 11.73 -12.83 -8.06
C THR A 43 10.35 -13.47 -7.99
N SER A 44 9.35 -12.79 -8.56
CA SER A 44 7.99 -13.31 -8.55
C SER A 44 7.82 -14.43 -9.59
N THR A 45 6.72 -15.18 -9.49
CA THR A 45 6.35 -16.22 -10.47
C THR A 45 6.32 -15.66 -11.90
N GLN A 46 5.92 -14.40 -12.07
CA GLN A 46 5.84 -13.74 -13.38
C GLN A 46 7.21 -13.44 -13.99
N THR A 47 8.21 -13.14 -13.16
CA THR A 47 9.56 -12.76 -13.61
C THR A 47 10.59 -13.87 -13.41
N ALA A 48 10.17 -15.03 -12.91
CA ALA A 48 11.03 -16.18 -12.61
C ALA A 48 11.85 -16.66 -13.82
N LEU A 49 11.25 -16.69 -15.01
CA LEU A 49 11.90 -17.13 -16.25
C LEU A 49 13.13 -16.29 -16.62
N PHE A 50 13.16 -15.03 -16.21
CA PHE A 50 14.25 -14.09 -16.53
C PHE A 50 15.13 -13.77 -15.33
N ALA A 51 14.86 -14.38 -14.17
CA ALA A 51 15.50 -14.07 -12.89
C ALA A 51 15.47 -12.56 -12.56
N THR A 52 14.46 -11.83 -13.02
CA THR A 52 14.35 -10.38 -12.81
C THR A 52 13.45 -10.04 -11.62
N LYS A 53 13.66 -8.85 -11.05
CA LYS A 53 12.82 -8.29 -9.99
C LYS A 53 11.58 -7.63 -10.59
N GLN A 54 10.46 -7.74 -9.91
CA GLN A 54 9.24 -7.05 -10.31
C GLN A 54 9.12 -5.70 -9.61
N PHE A 55 8.69 -4.68 -10.36
CA PHE A 55 8.41 -3.35 -9.84
C PHE A 55 7.00 -2.92 -10.23
N GLN A 56 6.35 -2.14 -9.37
CA GLN A 56 5.04 -1.58 -9.66
C GLN A 56 4.90 -0.17 -9.09
N HIS A 57 4.12 0.67 -9.77
CA HIS A 57 3.69 1.95 -9.21
C HIS A 57 2.54 1.73 -8.24
N LEU A 58 2.70 2.17 -6.99
CA LEU A 58 1.62 2.18 -6.02
C LEU A 58 0.53 3.15 -6.46
N PRO A 59 -0.72 2.69 -6.65
CA PRO A 59 -1.86 3.57 -6.79
C PRO A 59 -2.03 4.41 -5.53
N SER A 60 -2.43 5.67 -5.68
CA SER A 60 -2.72 6.57 -4.54
C SER A 60 -3.92 6.12 -3.69
N ILE A 61 -4.67 5.12 -4.16
CA ILE A 61 -5.79 4.49 -3.45
C ILE A 61 -5.41 3.14 -2.81
N ALA A 62 -4.14 2.74 -2.87
CA ALA A 62 -3.70 1.50 -2.27
C ALA A 62 -3.76 1.58 -0.74
N LEU A 63 -4.20 0.50 -0.10
CA LEU A 63 -4.08 0.34 1.34
C LEU A 63 -2.63 -0.01 1.68
N LEU A 64 -2.01 0.81 2.52
CA LEU A 64 -0.67 0.57 3.05
C LEU A 64 -0.77 0.26 4.53
N THR A 65 0.00 -0.73 4.97
CA THR A 65 0.20 -1.01 6.39
C THR A 65 1.67 -0.89 6.75
N LYS A 66 1.95 -0.48 7.98
CA LYS A 66 3.30 -0.45 8.52
C LYS A 66 3.58 -1.81 9.15
N SER A 67 4.69 -2.41 8.75
CA SER A 67 5.20 -3.61 9.41
C SER A 67 5.65 -3.29 10.84
N SER A 68 5.41 -4.22 11.76
CA SER A 68 5.74 -4.11 13.18
C SER A 68 7.26 -4.06 13.42
N ALA A 69 8.03 -4.77 12.61
CA ALA A 69 9.49 -4.85 12.73
C ALA A 69 10.17 -4.89 11.36
N PRO A 70 11.41 -4.38 11.22
CA PRO A 70 12.15 -4.49 9.97
C PRO A 70 12.24 -5.94 9.49
N ALA A 71 11.97 -6.17 8.21
CA ALA A 71 12.11 -7.49 7.61
C ALA A 71 13.57 -7.95 7.67
N LYS A 72 13.79 -9.23 7.99
CA LYS A 72 15.13 -9.84 7.98
C LYS A 72 15.48 -10.21 6.55
N VAL A 73 16.40 -9.46 5.95
CA VAL A 73 16.85 -9.72 4.57
C VAL A 73 17.86 -10.86 4.55
N ASN A 74 17.59 -11.88 3.74
CA ASN A 74 18.48 -13.02 3.50
C ASN A 74 18.71 -13.18 1.98
N GLY A 75 19.70 -12.46 1.46
CA GLY A 75 20.02 -12.46 0.03
C GLY A 75 18.87 -11.95 -0.83
N ALA A 76 18.28 -12.83 -1.65
CA ALA A 76 17.16 -12.52 -2.54
C ALA A 76 15.78 -12.64 -1.87
N HIS A 77 15.75 -13.03 -0.60
CA HIS A 77 14.54 -13.24 0.18
C HIS A 77 14.53 -12.34 1.40
N PHE A 78 13.35 -12.15 1.99
CA PHE A 78 13.26 -11.66 3.35
C PHE A 78 12.23 -12.46 4.14
N GLU A 79 12.42 -12.43 5.46
CA GLU A 79 11.49 -13.01 6.42
C GLU A 79 10.80 -11.89 7.20
N ILE A 80 9.49 -12.05 7.37
CA ILE A 80 8.68 -11.16 8.21
C ILE A 80 8.29 -11.84 9.53
N GLY A 81 7.97 -11.03 10.53
CA GLY A 81 7.51 -11.52 11.83
C GLY A 81 6.19 -12.28 11.75
N ALA A 82 5.85 -12.98 12.83
CA ALA A 82 4.58 -13.70 12.93
C ALA A 82 3.37 -12.76 12.88
N GLU A 83 3.44 -11.64 13.59
CA GLU A 83 2.39 -10.61 13.60
C GLU A 83 2.11 -10.06 12.20
N ASP A 84 3.17 -9.66 11.48
CA ASP A 84 3.05 -9.15 10.12
C ASP A 84 2.51 -10.21 9.14
N MET A 85 2.87 -11.48 9.36
CA MET A 85 2.35 -12.58 8.56
C MET A 85 0.86 -12.81 8.82
N THR A 86 0.42 -12.76 10.08
CA THR A 86 -1.01 -12.82 10.42
C THR A 86 -1.76 -11.66 9.77
N LEU A 87 -1.21 -10.44 9.84
CA LEU A 87 -1.80 -9.28 9.17
C LEU A 87 -1.89 -9.47 7.66
N PHE A 88 -0.81 -9.92 7.02
CA PHE A 88 -0.77 -10.20 5.59
C PHE A 88 -1.81 -11.24 5.18
N THR A 89 -1.93 -12.35 5.91
CA THR A 89 -2.92 -13.40 5.63
C THR A 89 -4.35 -12.89 5.83
N THR A 90 -4.61 -12.14 6.90
CA THR A 90 -5.94 -11.55 7.15
C THR A 90 -6.32 -10.59 6.02
N LEU A 91 -5.42 -9.71 5.60
CA LEU A 91 -5.68 -8.78 4.50
C LEU A 91 -5.89 -9.52 3.17
N SER A 92 -5.04 -10.51 2.87
CA SER A 92 -5.10 -11.29 1.62
C SER A 92 -6.38 -12.11 1.51
N SER A 93 -6.81 -12.75 2.61
CA SER A 93 -8.05 -13.55 2.65
C SER A 93 -9.32 -12.69 2.58
N ASN A 94 -9.25 -11.41 2.93
CA ASN A 94 -10.39 -10.49 2.93
C ASN A 94 -10.44 -9.57 1.70
N LEU A 95 -9.60 -9.78 0.68
CA LEU A 95 -9.55 -8.92 -0.52
C LEU A 95 -10.92 -8.75 -1.19
N GLU A 96 -11.69 -9.82 -1.33
CA GLU A 96 -13.04 -9.73 -1.92
C GLU A 96 -14.00 -8.89 -1.08
N ARG A 97 -13.88 -8.98 0.25
CA ARG A 97 -14.71 -8.21 1.18
C ARG A 97 -14.43 -6.73 1.04
N PHE A 98 -13.15 -6.35 0.88
CA PHE A 98 -12.77 -4.97 0.56
C PHE A 98 -13.31 -4.54 -0.81
N ALA A 99 -13.20 -5.38 -1.84
CA ALA A 99 -13.75 -5.07 -3.16
C ALA A 99 -15.26 -4.79 -3.10
N ARG A 100 -16.03 -5.63 -2.40
CA ARG A 100 -17.48 -5.42 -2.18
C ARG A 100 -17.77 -4.15 -1.38
N ALA A 101 -17.03 -3.91 -0.29
CA ALA A 101 -17.18 -2.70 0.51
C ALA A 101 -16.91 -1.42 -0.30
N MET A 102 -15.90 -1.43 -1.16
CA MET A 102 -15.57 -0.32 -2.05
C MET A 102 -16.69 -0.02 -3.06
N VAL A 103 -17.34 -1.06 -3.60
CA VAL A 103 -18.52 -0.89 -4.47
C VAL A 103 -19.67 -0.24 -3.71
N VAL A 104 -19.96 -0.70 -2.48
CA VAL A 104 -21.01 -0.11 -1.64
C VAL A 104 -20.69 1.33 -1.27
N SER A 105 -19.43 1.62 -0.90
CA SER A 105 -18.99 2.98 -0.58
C SER A 105 -19.18 3.93 -1.75
N ARG A 106 -18.88 3.50 -2.98
CA ARG A 106 -19.11 4.32 -4.19
C ARG A 106 -20.59 4.63 -4.42
N LYS A 107 -21.48 3.68 -4.12
CA LYS A 107 -22.93 3.86 -4.27
C LYS A 107 -23.51 4.86 -3.27
N ARG A 108 -22.88 5.06 -2.11
CA ARG A 108 -23.37 5.94 -1.04
C ARG A 108 -23.22 7.44 -1.33
N GLY A 109 -22.50 7.83 -2.39
CA GLY A 109 -22.25 9.24 -2.71
C GLY A 109 -21.35 9.95 -1.68
N PRO A 110 -21.10 11.26 -1.83
CA PRO A 110 -20.41 12.05 -0.81
C PRO A 110 -21.18 11.97 0.51
N LEU A 111 -20.47 11.85 1.64
CA LEU A 111 -21.09 12.00 2.96
C LEU A 111 -21.77 13.38 3.01
N GLU A 112 -23.09 13.38 3.20
CA GLU A 112 -23.88 14.54 3.61
C GLU A 112 -23.18 15.23 4.79
N ALA A 113 -23.11 16.56 4.77
CA ALA A 113 -22.25 17.36 5.64
C ALA A 113 -22.38 17.01 7.15
N GLY A 114 -23.57 16.63 7.60
CA GLY A 114 -23.82 16.24 8.99
C GLY A 114 -23.20 14.91 9.45
N SER A 115 -22.75 14.05 8.54
CA SER A 115 -22.08 12.78 8.91
C SER A 115 -20.57 12.94 9.12
N ARG A 116 -19.98 14.07 8.69
CA ARG A 116 -18.56 14.39 8.90
C ARG A 116 -18.30 14.88 10.33
N GLU A 117 -19.20 15.68 10.89
CA GLU A 117 -19.06 16.22 12.25
C GLU A 117 -18.96 15.10 13.30
N LEU A 118 -19.69 13.99 13.09
CA LEU A 118 -19.72 12.84 13.99
C LEU A 118 -18.43 11.98 13.95
N LEU A 119 -17.68 12.02 12.85
CA LEU A 119 -16.39 11.31 12.71
C LEU A 119 -15.23 12.14 13.27
N ASP A 120 -15.31 13.46 13.18
CA ASP A 120 -14.35 14.36 13.81
C ASP A 120 -14.47 14.31 15.34
N THR A 121 -15.68 14.14 15.89
CA THR A 121 -15.85 13.95 17.35
C THR A 121 -15.24 12.65 17.86
N ILE A 122 -15.26 11.59 17.06
CA ILE A 122 -14.68 10.27 17.44
C ILE A 122 -13.15 10.27 17.33
N SER A 123 -12.57 11.15 16.50
CA SER A 123 -11.11 11.22 16.31
C SER A 123 -10.39 12.09 17.35
N GLU A 124 -11.11 12.88 18.16
CA GLU A 124 -10.52 13.71 19.22
C GLU A 124 -10.48 13.04 20.61
N GLU A 125 -11.10 11.87 20.79
CA GLU A 125 -11.09 11.12 22.06
C GLU A 125 -10.15 9.90 22.08
N GLY A 126 -9.22 9.77 21.12
CA GLY A 126 -8.28 8.64 20.99
C GLY A 126 -6.82 8.98 21.25
#